data_AF-A0A976KKH9-F1
#
_entry.id   AF-A0A976KKH9-F1
#
_cell.length_a   1.000
_cell.length_b   1.000
_cell.length_c   1.000
_cell.angle_alpha   90.00
_cell.angle_beta   90.00
_cell.angle_gamma   90.00
#
_symmetry.space_group_name_H-M   'P 1'
#
loop_
_entity.id
_entity.type
_entity.pdbx_description
1 polymer ?
#
loop_
_entity_poly.entity_id
_entity_poly.type
_entity_poly.pdbx_seq_one_letter_code
_entity_poly.pdbx_strand_id
1 'polypeptide(L)'
;ESMKQVVHSPTGTARRINKDLKYTIAGKTGTAQVVGIKQDEKYDEEKTPKKFRDHALFVAFAPVEAPEIAIAVIVENAGHGGAVAAPVAAKVIKAWLDPMVESGEINPVTEEDAKQS
;
A
#
# COMPACT_ATOMS: atom_id res chain seq x y z
N GLU A 1 0.16 9.37 -11.70
CA GLU A 1 -0.88 10.04 -10.88
C GLU A 1 -1.79 9.16 -10.04
N SER A 2 -2.78 8.43 -10.57
CA SER A 2 -3.83 7.82 -9.72
C SER A 2 -3.32 6.86 -8.64
N MET A 3 -2.32 6.02 -8.95
CA MET A 3 -1.71 5.11 -7.97
C MET A 3 -0.81 5.82 -6.94
N LYS A 4 -0.21 6.96 -7.29
CA LYS A 4 0.55 7.80 -6.37
C LYS A 4 -0.40 8.38 -5.31
N GLN A 5 -1.56 8.88 -5.74
CA GLN A 5 -2.56 9.47 -4.84
C GLN A 5 -3.15 8.47 -3.83
N VAL A 6 -3.16 7.16 -4.12
CA VAL A 6 -3.57 6.14 -3.14
C VAL A 6 -2.71 6.20 -1.87
N VAL A 7 -1.44 6.57 -2.00
CA VAL A 7 -0.47 6.71 -0.90
C VAL A 7 -0.36 8.16 -0.45
N HIS A 8 -0.29 9.12 -1.37
CA HIS A 8 0.09 10.49 -1.03
C HIS A 8 -1.08 11.43 -0.75
N SER A 9 -2.29 11.12 -1.24
CA SER A 9 -3.46 11.99 -1.02
C SER A 9 -3.97 11.93 0.42
N PRO A 10 -4.47 13.04 0.99
CA PRO A 10 -5.16 13.02 2.29
C PRO A 10 -6.33 12.03 2.36
N THR A 11 -6.97 11.71 1.24
CA THR A 11 -8.06 10.74 1.12
C THR A 11 -7.61 9.39 0.57
N GLY A 12 -6.29 9.17 0.40
CA GLY A 12 -5.72 7.94 -0.13
C GLY A 12 -5.97 6.73 0.77
N THR A 13 -6.39 5.61 0.17
CA THR A 13 -6.71 4.37 0.91
C THR A 13 -5.49 3.72 1.58
N ALA A 14 -4.26 4.07 1.16
CA ALA A 14 -3.01 3.65 1.78
C ALA A 14 -2.24 4.80 2.44
N ARG A 15 -2.87 5.97 2.68
CA ARG A 15 -2.20 7.19 3.19
C ARG A 15 -1.32 7.02 4.43
N ARG A 16 -1.61 5.99 5.24
CA ARG A 16 -0.87 5.67 6.47
C ARG A 16 0.59 5.31 6.21
N ILE A 17 0.93 4.82 5.01
CA ILE A 17 2.30 4.45 4.67
C ILE A 17 3.15 5.65 4.20
N ASN A 18 2.53 6.82 3.98
CA ASN A 18 3.23 8.03 3.54
C ASN A 18 4.10 8.69 4.63
N LYS A 19 4.08 8.15 5.85
CA LYS A 19 4.84 8.72 6.95
C LYS A 19 6.33 8.43 6.78
N ASP A 20 7.14 9.49 6.80
CA ASP A 20 8.60 9.44 6.78
C ASP A 20 9.16 8.67 5.55
N LEU A 21 8.57 8.92 4.36
CA LEU A 21 9.09 8.39 3.10
C LEU A 21 10.15 9.34 2.52
N LYS A 22 11.28 8.77 2.11
CA LYS A 22 12.35 9.48 1.41
C LYS A 22 12.17 9.48 -0.11
N TYR A 23 11.20 8.72 -0.63
CA TYR A 23 10.92 8.55 -2.05
C TYR A 23 9.41 8.36 -2.27
N THR A 24 8.93 8.54 -3.50
CA THR A 24 7.52 8.37 -3.81
C THR A 24 7.20 6.89 -4.03
N ILE A 25 6.07 6.44 -3.46
CA ILE A 25 5.48 5.13 -3.72
C ILE A 25 4.19 5.32 -4.51
N ALA A 26 4.00 4.55 -5.57
CA ALA A 26 2.70 4.40 -6.24
C ALA A 26 2.17 2.99 -5.99
N GLY A 27 0.91 2.88 -5.58
CA GLY A 27 0.31 1.58 -5.31
C GLY A 27 -1.20 1.55 -5.41
N LYS A 28 -1.76 0.35 -5.28
CA LYS A 28 -3.20 0.14 -5.28
C LYS A 28 -3.59 -0.91 -4.24
N THR A 29 -4.61 -0.56 -3.47
CA THR A 29 -5.26 -1.44 -2.51
C THR A 29 -6.27 -2.35 -3.21
N GLY A 30 -6.35 -3.59 -2.75
CA GLY A 30 -7.37 -4.55 -3.13
C GLY A 30 -7.87 -5.32 -1.91
N THR A 31 -9.03 -5.93 -2.08
CA THR A 31 -9.67 -6.81 -1.11
C THR A 31 -10.25 -7.97 -1.91
N ALA A 32 -9.88 -9.22 -1.61
CA ALA A 32 -10.40 -10.39 -2.32
C ALA A 32 -11.33 -11.17 -1.40
N GLN A 33 -12.60 -11.28 -1.80
CA GLN A 33 -13.63 -11.93 -0.99
C GLN A 33 -13.49 -13.45 -1.06
N VAL A 34 -13.53 -14.10 0.11
CA VAL A 34 -13.30 -15.56 0.24
C VAL A 34 -14.59 -16.36 0.09
N VAL A 35 -15.76 -15.76 0.36
CA VAL A 35 -17.07 -16.41 0.26
C VAL A 35 -18.14 -15.46 -0.25
N GLY A 36 -18.96 -15.93 -1.19
CA GLY A 36 -20.17 -15.24 -1.63
C GLY A 36 -21.21 -15.24 -0.52
N ILE A 37 -21.46 -14.07 0.06
CA ILE A 37 -22.52 -13.86 1.04
C ILE A 37 -23.87 -14.12 0.33
N LYS A 38 -24.80 -14.83 0.98
CA LYS A 38 -26.18 -14.99 0.48
C LYS A 38 -26.76 -13.59 0.23
N GLN A 39 -27.55 -13.42 -0.85
CA GLN A 39 -28.00 -12.12 -1.38
C GLN A 39 -28.71 -11.18 -0.38
N ASP A 40 -29.06 -11.65 0.82
CA ASP A 40 -29.86 -10.92 1.82
C ASP A 40 -29.10 -10.55 3.11
N GLU A 41 -27.79 -10.83 3.24
CA GLU A 41 -27.01 -10.42 4.43
C GLU A 41 -26.04 -9.28 4.14
N LYS A 42 -26.07 -8.23 4.98
CA LYS A 42 -25.06 -7.16 4.98
C LYS A 42 -23.74 -7.70 5.51
N TYR A 43 -22.67 -7.55 4.73
CA TYR A 43 -21.31 -7.88 5.16
C TYR A 43 -20.92 -7.08 6.40
N ASP A 44 -20.54 -7.78 7.47
CA ASP A 44 -20.02 -7.20 8.69
C ASP A 44 -18.72 -7.95 9.04
N GLU A 45 -17.58 -7.30 8.79
CA GLU A 45 -16.25 -7.86 8.97
C GLU A 45 -15.97 -8.27 10.44
N GLU A 46 -16.61 -7.58 11.40
CA GLU A 46 -16.48 -7.90 12.83
C GLU A 46 -17.25 -9.18 13.20
N LYS A 47 -18.38 -9.43 12.55
CA LYS A 47 -19.20 -10.63 12.77
C LYS A 47 -18.78 -11.82 11.90
N THR A 48 -17.90 -11.60 10.92
CA THR A 48 -17.44 -12.64 10.00
C THR A 48 -16.30 -13.47 10.64
N PRO A 49 -16.44 -14.80 10.75
CA PRO A 49 -15.37 -15.67 11.23
C PRO A 49 -14.08 -15.44 10.44
N LYS A 50 -12.91 -15.46 11.11
CA LYS A 50 -11.61 -15.14 10.48
C LYS A 50 -11.40 -15.86 9.13
N LYS A 51 -11.74 -17.15 9.04
CA LYS A 51 -11.63 -17.97 7.81
C LYS A 51 -12.48 -17.50 6.60
N PHE A 52 -13.38 -16.56 6.82
CA PHE A 52 -14.29 -16.00 5.81
C PHE A 52 -14.06 -14.51 5.59
N ARG A 53 -13.06 -13.91 6.24
CA ARG A 53 -12.69 -12.52 6.00
C ARG A 53 -12.00 -12.41 4.66
N ASP A 54 -12.18 -11.26 4.03
CA ASP A 54 -11.49 -10.97 2.79
C ASP A 54 -9.97 -11.02 2.95
N HIS A 55 -9.25 -11.34 1.89
CA HIS A 55 -7.80 -11.19 1.84
C HIS A 55 -7.43 -9.73 1.63
N ALA A 56 -6.39 -9.25 2.31
CA ALA A 56 -5.85 -7.92 2.13
C ALA A 56 -4.81 -7.93 1.01
N LEU A 57 -4.99 -7.11 -0.03
CA LEU A 57 -4.06 -7.01 -1.15
C LEU A 57 -3.48 -5.61 -1.28
N PHE A 58 -2.21 -5.54 -1.65
CA PHE A 58 -1.58 -4.30 -2.07
C PHE A 58 -0.50 -4.57 -3.11
N VAL A 59 -0.55 -3.83 -4.21
CA VAL A 59 0.48 -3.81 -5.24
C VAL A 59 1.12 -2.43 -5.27
N ALA A 60 2.43 -2.35 -5.42
CA ALA A 60 3.14 -1.08 -5.48
C ALA A 60 4.45 -1.16 -6.25
N PHE A 61 4.93 0.00 -6.68
CA PHE A 61 6.29 0.20 -7.18
C PHE A 61 6.88 1.50 -6.61
N ALA A 62 8.21 1.56 -6.52
CA ALA A 62 8.94 2.70 -5.99
C ALA A 62 10.42 2.72 -6.46
N PRO A 63 11.07 3.90 -6.52
CA PRO A 63 10.47 5.24 -6.60
C PRO A 63 9.49 5.40 -7.79
N VAL A 64 8.64 6.44 -7.82
CA VAL A 64 7.71 6.63 -8.96
C VAL A 64 8.45 7.14 -10.20
N GLU A 65 9.45 7.98 -9.99
CA GLU A 65 10.20 8.69 -11.04
C GLU A 65 11.20 7.76 -11.74
N ALA A 66 11.81 6.86 -10.97
CA ALA A 66 12.72 5.82 -11.45
C ALA A 66 12.47 4.52 -10.65
N PRO A 67 11.57 3.63 -11.10
CA PRO A 67 11.19 2.43 -10.33
C PRO A 67 12.32 1.40 -10.23
N GLU A 68 12.71 1.08 -9.00
CA GLU A 68 13.76 0.10 -8.66
C GLU A 68 13.19 -1.20 -8.06
N ILE A 69 11.97 -1.15 -7.53
CA ILE A 69 11.26 -2.30 -6.97
C ILE A 69 9.78 -2.26 -7.32
N ALA A 70 9.22 -3.43 -7.67
CA ALA A 70 7.79 -3.68 -7.74
C ALA A 70 7.43 -4.84 -6.80
N ILE A 71 6.33 -4.72 -6.07
CA ILE A 71 5.90 -5.69 -5.06
C ILE A 71 4.39 -5.93 -5.11
N ALA A 72 4.00 -7.19 -4.91
CA ALA A 72 2.63 -7.60 -4.66
C ALA A 72 2.55 -8.33 -3.31
N VAL A 73 1.68 -7.86 -2.42
CA VAL A 73 1.47 -8.44 -1.10
C VAL A 73 0.03 -8.91 -0.99
N ILE A 74 -0.13 -10.16 -0.55
CA ILE A 74 -1.40 -10.73 -0.11
C ILE A 74 -1.25 -11.15 1.35
N VAL A 75 -2.22 -10.78 2.17
CA VAL A 75 -2.35 -11.28 3.54
C VAL A 75 -3.71 -11.95 3.66
N GLU A 76 -3.68 -13.27 3.81
CA GLU A 76 -4.88 -14.08 3.87
C GLU A 76 -5.76 -13.70 5.06
N ASN A 77 -7.06 -13.63 4.81
CA ASN A 77 -8.11 -13.47 5.82
C ASN A 77 -7.93 -12.23 6.71
N ALA A 78 -7.31 -11.17 6.17
CA ALA A 78 -6.86 -10.01 6.91
C ALA A 78 -7.56 -8.69 6.51
N GLY A 79 -8.62 -8.77 5.72
CA GLY A 79 -9.51 -7.64 5.44
C GLY A 79 -8.90 -6.62 4.48
N HIS A 80 -8.74 -5.39 4.96
CA HIS A 80 -8.46 -4.23 4.11
C HIS A 80 -6.99 -4.10 3.69
N GLY A 81 -6.74 -4.12 2.38
CA GLY A 81 -5.42 -3.96 1.76
C GLY A 81 -4.61 -2.76 2.26
N GLY A 82 -5.24 -1.58 2.38
CA GLY A 82 -4.58 -0.36 2.83
C GLY A 82 -4.19 -0.36 4.32
N ALA A 83 -4.90 -1.12 5.14
CA ALA A 83 -4.65 -1.20 6.58
C ALA A 83 -3.63 -2.28 6.96
N VAL A 84 -3.51 -3.33 6.13
CA VAL A 84 -2.69 -4.51 6.43
C VAL A 84 -1.59 -4.75 5.39
N ALA A 85 -1.94 -4.96 4.13
CA ALA A 85 -0.97 -5.31 3.09
C ALA A 85 -0.05 -4.13 2.72
N ALA A 86 -0.57 -2.89 2.71
CA ALA A 86 0.22 -1.71 2.40
C ALA A 86 1.35 -1.43 3.41
N PRO A 87 1.13 -1.50 4.75
CA PRO A 87 2.23 -1.43 5.72
C PRO A 87 3.29 -2.52 5.57
N VAL A 88 2.90 -3.73 5.17
CA VAL A 88 3.86 -4.82 4.90
C VAL A 88 4.72 -4.47 3.69
N ALA A 89 4.11 -4.04 2.58
CA ALA A 89 4.83 -3.62 1.39
C ALA A 89 5.79 -2.45 1.69
N ALA A 90 5.34 -1.45 2.47
CA ALA A 90 6.16 -0.32 2.84
C ALA A 90 7.43 -0.71 3.61
N LYS A 91 7.35 -1.70 4.51
CA LYS A 91 8.53 -2.22 5.22
C LYS A 91 9.54 -2.87 4.28
N VAL A 92 9.06 -3.66 3.31
CA VAL A 92 9.93 -4.32 2.33
C VAL A 92 10.59 -3.29 1.41
N ILE A 93 9.81 -2.33 0.91
CA ILE A 93 10.32 -1.24 0.07
C ILE A 93 11.37 -0.42 0.83
N LYS A 94 11.12 -0.07 2.10
CA LYS A 94 12.10 0.63 2.96
C LYS A 94 13.39 -0.18 3.12
N ALA A 95 13.26 -1.47 3.46
CA ALA A 95 14.43 -2.33 3.61
C ALA A 95 15.28 -2.45 2.33
N TRP A 96 14.67 -2.29 1.15
CA TRP A 96 15.37 -2.31 -0.14
C TRP A 96 15.96 -0.95 -0.51
N LEU A 97 15.19 0.13 -0.41
CA LEU A 97 15.56 1.44 -0.95
C LEU A 97 16.29 2.36 0.04
N ASP A 98 16.09 2.20 1.35
CA ASP A 98 16.78 3.06 2.34
C ASP A 98 18.32 2.99 2.22
N PRO A 99 18.95 1.82 2.05
CA PRO A 99 20.39 1.73 1.81
C PRO A 99 20.84 2.43 0.51
N MET A 100 20.01 2.38 -0.54
CA MET A 100 20.30 3.06 -1.81
C MET A 100 20.21 4.58 -1.66
N VAL A 101 19.28 5.08 -0.86
CA VAL A 101 19.23 6.51 -0.49
C VAL A 101 20.45 6.91 0.33
N GLU A 102 20.87 6.08 1.29
CA GLU A 102 22.04 6.34 2.14
C GLU A 102 23.37 6.32 1.37
N SER A 103 23.47 5.48 0.33
CA SER A 103 24.63 5.43 -0.57
C SER A 103 24.68 6.57 -1.61
N GLY A 104 23.58 7.32 -1.77
CA GLY A 104 23.44 8.36 -2.78
C GLY A 104 23.08 7.86 -4.18
N GLU A 105 22.76 6.58 -4.34
CA GLU A 105 22.26 6.01 -5.60
C GLU A 105 20.84 6.51 -5.94
N ILE A 106 20.02 6.75 -4.91
CA ILE A 106 18.68 7.33 -5.05
C ILE A 106 18.64 8.68 -4.34
N ASN A 107 18.29 9.73 -5.09
CA ASN A 107 18.06 11.04 -4.49
C ASN A 107 16.74 11.03 -3.69
N PRO A 108 16.74 11.51 -2.44
CA PRO A 108 15.51 11.66 -1.70
C PRO A 108 14.61 12.71 -2.35
N VAL A 109 13.30 12.46 -2.31
CA VAL A 109 12.25 13.40 -2.74
C VAL A 109 12.38 14.67 -1.94
N THR A 110 12.45 15.80 -2.64
CA THR A 110 12.58 17.12 -2.02
C THR A 110 11.22 17.65 -1.55
N GLU A 111 11.22 18.70 -0.72
CA GLU A 111 9.97 19.38 -0.35
C GLU A 111 9.23 20.00 -1.54
N GLU A 112 9.90 20.28 -2.66
CA GLU A 112 9.25 20.74 -3.89
C GLU A 112 8.48 19.63 -4.60
N ASP A 113 9.03 18.42 -4.63
CA ASP A 113 8.39 17.24 -5.21
C ASP A 113 7.14 16.82 -4.42
N ALA A 114 7.15 17.03 -3.10
CA ALA A 114 6.02 16.75 -2.22
C ALA A 114 4.85 17.73 -2.43
N LYS A 115 5.11 18.99 -2.82
CA LYS A 115 4.08 20.04 -3.02
C LYS A 115 3.30 19.91 -4.33
N GLN A 116 3.77 19.09 -5.27
CA GLN A 116 3.10 18.82 -6.55
C GLN A 116 2.24 17.54 -6.55
N SER A 117 2.09 16.89 -5.39
CA SER A 117 1.44 15.57 -5.21
C SER A 117 0.02 15.67 -4.66
#